data_AF-A0A0F9N1V0-F1
#
_entry.id   AF-A0A0F9N1V0-F1
#
_cell.length_a   1.000
_cell.length_b   1.000
_cell.length_c   1.000
_cell.angle_alpha   90.00
_cell.angle_beta   90.00
_cell.angle_gamma   90.00
#
_symmetry.space_group_name_H-M   'P 1'
#
loop_
_entity.id
_entity.type
_entity.pdbx_description
1 polymer ?
#
loop_
_entity_poly.entity_id
_entity_poly.type
_entity_poly.pdbx_seq_one_letter_code
_entity_poly.pdbx_strand_id
1 'polypeptide(L)'
;MKRYESRLAFQRAVKGGELIRPENCSVCGGKSPDRGLDGHHPDYSKPLEVMWVCRVCHETLPPGIKSEDDTSKDIKIYISRVLHKKIKHIAKNEGVSLNDKLLGILQEYINRKTKVTRR
;
A
#
# COMPACT_ATOMS: atom_id res chain seq x y z
N MET A 1 -3.45 11.33 -7.78
CA MET A 1 -2.39 12.37 -7.83
C MET A 1 -1.04 11.74 -8.13
N LYS A 2 -0.27 12.34 -9.05
CA LYS A 2 0.99 11.80 -9.58
C LYS A 2 2.14 12.14 -8.61
N ARG A 3 3.01 11.17 -8.30
CA ARG A 3 4.19 11.24 -7.39
C ARG A 3 5.09 12.49 -7.55
N TYR A 4 4.99 13.18 -8.69
CA TYR A 4 5.70 14.41 -9.01
C TYR A 4 5.22 15.62 -8.20
N GLU A 5 3.91 15.76 -7.96
CA GLU A 5 3.34 16.89 -7.22
C GLU A 5 3.70 16.83 -5.72
N SER A 6 3.70 15.62 -5.15
CA SER A 6 4.12 15.35 -3.77
C SER A 6 5.55 15.80 -3.49
N ARG A 7 6.47 15.55 -4.43
CA ARG A 7 7.88 15.96 -4.28
C ARG A 7 8.06 17.48 -4.33
N LEU A 8 7.28 18.17 -5.17
CA LEU A 8 7.34 19.63 -5.28
C LEU A 8 6.72 20.32 -4.07
N ALA A 9 5.59 19.83 -3.56
CA ALA A 9 4.96 20.35 -2.35
C ALA A 9 5.89 20.19 -1.13
N PHE A 10 6.48 19.00 -0.94
CA PHE A 10 7.47 18.75 0.10
C PHE A 10 8.67 19.70 0.02
N GLN A 11 9.27 19.87 -1.17
CA GLN A 11 10.41 20.77 -1.35
C GLN A 11 10.06 22.23 -1.06
N ARG A 12 8.85 22.67 -1.43
CA ARG A 12 8.36 24.02 -1.10
C ARG A 12 8.19 24.22 0.40
N ALA A 13 7.58 23.27 1.10
CA ALA A 13 7.36 23.35 2.54
C ALA A 13 8.67 23.36 3.34
N VAL A 14 9.67 22.57 2.92
CA VAL A 14 11.02 22.62 3.51
C VAL A 14 11.71 23.96 3.23
N LYS A 15 11.63 24.46 1.99
CA LYS A 15 12.25 25.74 1.60
C LYS A 15 11.57 26.95 2.24
N GLY A 16 10.26 26.88 2.45
CA GLY A 16 9.43 27.90 3.09
C GLY A 16 9.54 27.92 4.61
N GLY A 17 10.21 26.94 5.23
CA GLY A 17 10.35 26.84 6.68
C GLY A 17 9.14 26.23 7.40
N GLU A 18 8.13 25.79 6.66
CA GLU A 18 6.96 25.09 7.21
C GLU A 18 7.33 23.68 7.73
N LEU A 19 8.33 23.05 7.10
CA LEU A 19 8.91 21.79 7.55
C LEU A 19 10.35 22.00 8.02
N ILE A 20 10.55 21.97 9.34
CA ILE A 20 11.86 22.09 9.96
C ILE A 20 12.51 20.71 10.06
N ARG A 21 13.72 20.58 9.53
CA ARG A 21 14.53 19.36 9.62
C ARG A 21 15.24 19.30 10.99
N PRO A 22 15.02 18.27 11.81
CA PRO A 22 15.71 18.09 13.08
C PRO A 22 17.16 17.62 12.87
N GLU A 23 17.96 17.65 13.95
CA GLU A 23 19.35 17.17 13.93
C GLU A 23 19.46 15.64 14.08
N ASN A 24 18.40 15.02 14.63
CA ASN A 24 18.38 13.61 15.01
C ASN A 24 17.37 12.82 14.18
N CYS A 25 17.75 11.59 13.84
CA CYS A 25 16.84 10.63 13.22
C CYS A 25 15.70 10.27 14.17
N SER A 26 14.46 10.29 13.67
CA SER A 26 13.25 9.95 14.45
C SER A 26 13.16 8.47 14.82
N VAL A 27 13.95 7.60 14.16
CA VAL A 27 13.95 6.14 14.40
C VAL A 27 15.09 5.73 15.32
N CYS A 28 16.34 6.05 14.97
CA CYS A 28 17.50 5.60 15.75
C CYS A 28 18.02 6.65 16.75
N GLY A 29 17.51 7.87 16.74
CA GLY A 29 17.99 8.97 17.58
C GLY A 29 19.39 9.49 17.25
N GLY A 30 20.10 8.85 16.31
CA GLY A 30 21.44 9.24 15.91
C GLY A 30 21.46 10.65 15.32
N LYS A 31 22.41 11.47 15.78
CA LYS A 31 22.79 12.72 15.11
C LYS A 31 23.31 12.36 13.73
N SER A 32 22.79 12.99 12.69
CA SER A 32 23.24 12.70 11.33
C SER A 32 24.35 13.66 10.93
N PRO A 33 25.66 13.28 10.96
CA PRO A 33 26.72 14.28 10.92
C PRO A 33 27.25 14.64 9.52
N ASP A 34 26.73 14.10 8.41
CA ASP A 34 27.33 14.42 7.09
C ASP A 34 26.39 14.39 5.86
N ARG A 35 25.20 13.76 5.92
CA ARG A 35 24.33 13.60 4.73
C ARG A 35 22.86 14.00 4.92
N GLY A 36 22.53 14.61 6.06
CA GLY A 36 21.18 15.10 6.37
C GLY A 36 20.16 13.98 6.60
N LEU A 37 19.00 14.37 7.13
CA LEU A 37 17.85 13.48 7.29
C LEU A 37 16.97 13.52 6.04
N ASP A 38 16.54 12.35 5.58
CA ASP A 38 15.56 12.23 4.52
C ASP A 38 14.14 12.34 5.09
N GLY A 39 13.26 12.91 4.28
CA GLY A 39 11.83 12.93 4.57
C GLY A 39 11.19 11.62 4.17
N HIS A 40 10.94 10.74 5.13
CA HIS A 40 10.15 9.54 4.91
C HIS A 40 8.67 9.88 5.03
N HIS A 41 7.90 9.57 3.99
CA HIS A 41 6.46 9.75 3.97
C HIS A 41 5.84 8.36 4.16
N PRO A 42 5.32 8.02 5.35
CA PRO A 42 4.65 6.73 5.57
C PRO A 42 3.44 6.60 4.65
N ASP A 43 2.88 7.75 4.29
CA ASP A 43 1.72 7.89 3.45
C ASP A 43 1.94 8.92 2.34
N TYR A 44 2.07 8.45 1.10
CA TYR A 44 2.24 9.23 -0.11
C TYR A 44 0.98 10.02 -0.52
N SER A 45 -0.20 9.75 0.05
CA SER A 45 -1.37 10.62 -0.12
C SER A 45 -1.23 11.90 0.70
N LYS A 46 -0.36 11.90 1.71
CA LYS A 46 -0.09 13.01 2.63
C LYS A 46 1.36 13.51 2.53
N PRO A 47 1.68 14.29 1.49
CA PRO A 47 3.06 14.70 1.20
C PRO A 47 3.71 15.63 2.23
N LEU A 48 2.95 16.13 3.20
CA LEU A 48 3.46 16.99 4.28
C LEU A 48 3.59 16.24 5.62
N GLU A 49 3.04 15.02 5.74
CA GLU A 49 3.24 14.15 6.91
C GLU A 49 4.55 13.37 6.72
N VAL A 50 5.63 13.92 7.27
CA VAL A 50 7.00 13.42 7.04
C VAL A 50 7.69 13.10 8.35
N MET A 51 8.30 11.91 8.41
CA MET A 51 9.25 11.53 9.44
C MET A 51 10.68 11.78 8.96
N TRP A 52 11.47 12.50 9.74
CA TRP A 52 12.86 12.75 9.42
C TRP A 52 13.74 11.60 9.89
N VAL A 53 14.36 10.89 8.95
CA VAL A 53 15.12 9.67 9.22
C VAL A 53 16.48 9.72 8.54
N CYS A 54 17.50 9.09 9.14
CA CYS A 54 18.77 8.92 8.45
C CYS A 54 18.59 7.94 7.28
N ARG A 55 19.47 8.03 6.29
CA ARG A 55 19.42 7.16 5.09
C ARG A 55 19.33 5.67 5.43
N VAL A 56 20.08 5.21 6.44
CA VAL A 56 20.06 3.81 6.87
C VAL A 56 18.65 3.41 7.35
N CYS A 57 18.05 4.20 8.25
CA CYS A 57 16.70 3.96 8.70
C CYS A 57 15.68 4.08 7.56
N HIS A 58 15.91 5.00 6.62
CA HIS A 58 15.04 5.19 5.46
C HIS A 58 14.97 3.95 4.57
N GLU A 59 16.11 3.31 4.31
CA GLU A 59 16.19 2.08 3.51
C GLU A 59 15.59 0.85 4.23
N THR A 60 15.56 0.86 5.56
CA THR A 60 14.93 -0.21 6.37
C THR A 60 13.43 -0.06 6.54
N LEU A 61 12.89 1.14 6.33
CA LEU A 61 11.45 1.39 6.45
C LEU A 61 10.73 0.86 5.19
N PRO A 62 9.50 0.35 5.35
CA PRO A 62 8.68 -0.02 4.20
C PRO A 62 8.42 1.20 3.32
N PRO A 63 8.20 1.02 2.00
CA PRO A 63 7.82 2.13 1.14
C PRO A 63 6.50 2.76 1.61
N GLY A 64 6.35 4.08 1.42
CA GLY A 64 5.13 4.79 1.79
C GLY A 64 3.90 4.23 1.09
N ILE A 65 2.83 4.01 1.85
CA ILE A 65 1.52 3.58 1.36
C ILE A 65 0.77 4.78 0.77
N LYS A 66 -0.26 4.60 -0.06
CA LYS A 66 -1.18 5.71 -0.39
C LYS A 66 -2.42 5.50 0.45
N SER A 67 -2.58 6.22 1.55
CA SER A 67 -3.76 6.01 2.39
C SER A 67 -5.03 6.43 1.66
N GLU A 68 -6.08 5.68 2.01
CA GLU A 68 -7.47 5.70 1.54
C GLU A 68 -7.87 4.69 0.44
N ASP A 69 -6.97 3.88 -0.13
CA ASP A 69 -7.40 2.79 -1.05
C ASP A 69 -6.56 1.50 -1.02
N ASP A 70 -5.76 1.26 0.03
CA ASP A 70 -4.84 0.10 0.11
C ASP A 70 -5.26 -0.97 1.15
N THR A 71 -6.57 -1.11 1.39
CA THR A 71 -7.11 -2.34 2.01
C THR A 71 -7.39 -3.42 0.95
N SER A 72 -7.40 -3.05 -0.34
CA SER A 72 -7.38 -3.97 -1.48
C SER A 72 -5.94 -4.36 -1.83
N LYS A 73 -5.26 -5.08 -0.92
CA LYS A 73 -4.09 -5.85 -1.39
C LYS A 73 -4.64 -6.91 -2.33
N ASP A 74 -4.45 -6.73 -3.64
CA ASP A 74 -4.72 -7.78 -4.62
C ASP A 74 -4.05 -9.08 -4.18
N ILE A 75 -4.85 -10.01 -3.66
CA ILE A 75 -4.37 -11.33 -3.28
C ILE A 75 -4.14 -12.10 -4.58
N LYS A 76 -2.88 -12.36 -4.92
CA LYS A 76 -2.55 -13.20 -6.06
C LYS A 76 -2.88 -14.65 -5.74
N ILE A 77 -3.92 -15.17 -6.39
CA ILE A 77 -4.30 -16.57 -6.32
C ILE A 77 -3.70 -17.28 -7.53
N TYR A 78 -2.93 -18.33 -7.30
CA TYR A 78 -2.39 -19.17 -8.36
C TYR A 78 -3.33 -20.36 -8.60
N ILE A 79 -3.87 -20.45 -9.81
CA ILE A 79 -4.71 -21.56 -10.27
C ILE A 79 -4.21 -22.09 -11.61
N SER A 80 -4.54 -23.34 -11.94
CA SER A 80 -4.13 -23.95 -13.19
C SER A 80 -4.67 -23.17 -14.40
N ARG A 81 -3.90 -23.15 -15.50
CA ARG A 81 -4.28 -22.42 -16.72
C ARG A 81 -5.64 -22.87 -17.28
N VAL A 82 -5.95 -24.16 -17.14
CA VAL A 82 -7.24 -24.74 -17.55
C VAL A 82 -8.37 -24.19 -16.70
N LEU A 83 -8.21 -24.18 -15.38
CA LEU A 83 -9.23 -23.67 -14.47
C LEU A 83 -9.45 -22.17 -14.64
N HIS A 84 -8.37 -21.38 -14.77
CA HIS A 84 -8.46 -19.95 -15.04
C HIS A 84 -9.28 -19.64 -16.30
N LYS A 85 -9.03 -20.36 -17.41
CA LYS A 85 -9.79 -20.20 -18.65
C LYS A 85 -11.28 -20.51 -18.46
N LYS A 86 -11.60 -21.58 -17.73
CA LYS A 86 -12.99 -21.98 -17.45
C LYS A 86 -13.71 -20.91 -16.64
N ILE A 87 -13.14 -20.47 -15.52
CA ILE A 87 -13.76 -19.45 -14.64
C ILE A 87 -13.92 -18.13 -15.40
N LYS A 88 -12.92 -17.72 -16.18
CA LYS A 88 -13.00 -16.51 -17.01
C LYS A 88 -14.13 -16.57 -18.04
N HIS A 89 -14.36 -17.73 -18.66
CA HIS A 89 -15.47 -17.91 -19.59
C HIS A 89 -16.84 -17.81 -18.88
N ILE A 90 -16.97 -18.45 -17.72
CA ILE A 90 -18.19 -18.38 -16.91
C ILE A 90 -18.48 -16.95 -16.48
N ALA A 91 -17.49 -16.23 -15.93
CA ALA A 91 -17.64 -14.83 -15.54
C ALA A 91 -18.12 -13.95 -16.70
N LYS A 92 -17.56 -14.17 -17.90
CA LYS A 92 -17.98 -13.45 -19.11
C LYS A 92 -19.44 -13.76 -19.48
N ASN A 93 -19.87 -15.02 -19.44
CA ASN A 93 -21.24 -15.42 -19.79
C ASN A 93 -22.26 -14.87 -18.79
N GLU A 94 -21.87 -14.69 -17.53
CA GLU A 94 -22.69 -14.11 -16.47
C GLU A 94 -22.63 -12.57 -16.43
N GLY A 95 -21.80 -11.94 -17.28
CA GLY A 95 -21.67 -10.48 -17.32
C GLY A 95 -20.96 -9.86 -16.11
N VAL A 96 -20.17 -10.65 -15.36
CA VAL A 96 -19.47 -10.21 -14.14
C VAL A 96 -17.95 -10.23 -14.33
N SER A 97 -17.21 -9.55 -13.45
CA SER A 97 -15.74 -9.62 -13.48
C SER A 97 -15.24 -10.97 -13.00
N LEU A 98 -14.00 -11.33 -13.37
CA LEU A 98 -13.35 -12.55 -12.88
C LEU A 98 -13.20 -12.51 -11.35
N ASN A 99 -12.91 -11.33 -10.78
CA ASN A 99 -12.76 -11.16 -9.34
C ASN A 99 -14.09 -11.38 -8.62
N ASP A 100 -15.18 -10.81 -9.12
CA ASP A 100 -16.52 -11.01 -8.54
C ASP A 100 -16.93 -12.48 -8.57
N LYS A 101 -16.63 -13.17 -9.69
CA LYS A 101 -16.92 -14.60 -9.80
C LYS A 101 -16.12 -15.42 -8.79
N LEU A 102 -14.83 -15.11 -8.62
CA LEU A 102 -13.97 -15.78 -7.63
C LEU A 102 -14.46 -15.54 -6.20
N LEU A 103 -14.82 -14.30 -5.87
CA LEU A 103 -15.37 -13.94 -4.57
C LEU A 103 -16.68 -14.69 -4.30
N GLY A 104 -17.59 -14.78 -5.28
CA GLY A 104 -18.83 -15.54 -5.17
C GLY A 104 -18.60 -17.02 -4.87
N ILE A 105 -17.65 -17.66 -5.57
CA ILE A 105 -17.29 -19.06 -5.34
C ILE A 105 -16.75 -19.27 -3.92
N LEU A 106 -15.87 -18.39 -3.44
CA LEU A 106 -15.32 -18.45 -2.09
C LEU A 106 -16.40 -18.28 -1.03
N GLN A 107 -17.31 -17.32 -1.21
CA GLN A 107 -18.40 -17.07 -0.29
C GLN A 107 -19.36 -18.26 -0.22
N GLU A 108 -19.68 -18.85 -1.37
CA GLU A 108 -20.53 -20.04 -1.42
C GLU A 108 -19.90 -21.22 -0.67
N TYR A 109 -18.59 -21.44 -0.84
CA TYR A 109 -17.85 -22.48 -0.11
C TYR A 109 -17.89 -22.25 1.40
N ILE A 110 -17.63 -21.03 1.85
CA ILE A 110 -17.69 -20.64 3.27
C ILE A 110 -19.08 -20.90 3.83
N ASN A 111 -20.13 -20.48 3.12
CA ASN A 111 -21.52 -20.65 3.52
C ASN A 111 -21.93 -22.13 3.63
N ARG A 112 -21.42 -22.98 2.73
CA ARG A 112 -21.65 -24.43 2.80
C ARG A 112 -20.96 -25.05 4.02
N LYS A 113 -19.72 -24.65 4.32
CA LYS A 113 -18.99 -25.15 5.50
C LYS A 113 -19.62 -24.73 6.82
N THR A 114 -20.06 -23.47 6.94
CA THR A 114 -20.68 -22.96 8.19
C THR A 114 -22.06 -23.55 8.47
N LYS A 115 -22.80 -23.99 7.44
CA LYS A 115 -24.05 -24.73 7.60
C LYS A 115 -23.85 -26.18 8.06
N VAL A 116 -22.73 -26.81 7.69
CA VAL A 116 -22.39 -28.18 8.09
C VAL A 116 -21.93 -28.26 9.54
N THR A 117 -21.23 -27.24 10.05
CA THR A 117 -20.71 -27.21 11.43
C THR A 117 -21.72 -26.82 12.50
N ARG A 118 -22.94 -26.38 12.12
CA ARG A 118 -24.04 -26.04 13.03
C ARG A 118 -25.10 -27.15 13.16
N ARG A 119 -24.82 -28.34 12.65
CA ARG A 119 -25.66 -29.54 12.80
C ARG A 119 -25.05 -30.51 13.79
#